data_AF-A0A1I1NRB6-F1
#
_entry.id   AF-A0A1I1NRB6-F1
#
_cell.length_a   1.000
_cell.length_b   1.000
_cell.length_c   1.000
_cell.angle_alpha   90.00
_cell.angle_beta   90.00
_cell.angle_gamma   90.00
#
_symmetry.space_group_name_H-M   'P 1'
#
loop_
_entity.id
_entity.type
_entity.pdbx_description
1 polymer ?
#
loop_
_entity_poly.entity_id
_entity_poly.type
_entity_poly.pdbx_seq_one_letter_code
_entity_poly.pdbx_strand_id
1 'polypeptide(L)'
;MTLLEQPATAPLRAGSLAAALHLAGPLASLLVIAVDEDRTTAVRAALRRETRTEDWVGTDGDDVLVVLAVLPADLDAVADRLLEVAERVAGRPAAAGLTAVSRDRSPGELLDRARTGLRVAWACGGGRVVRHP
;
A
#
# COMPACT_ATOMS: atom_id res chain seq x y z
N MET A 1 -15.57 36.89 -30.37
CA MET A 1 -15.82 35.46 -30.06
C MET A 1 -14.63 34.95 -29.27
N THR A 2 -14.74 34.96 -27.95
CA THR A 2 -13.71 34.48 -27.02
C THR A 2 -14.07 33.06 -26.61
N LEU A 3 -13.26 32.10 -27.02
CA LEU A 3 -13.31 30.72 -26.54
C LEU A 3 -12.81 30.71 -25.10
N LEU A 4 -13.71 30.40 -24.16
CA LEU A 4 -13.35 30.09 -22.78
C LEU A 4 -12.72 28.70 -22.79
N GLU A 5 -11.39 28.64 -22.64
CA GLU A 5 -10.69 27.39 -22.33
C GLU A 5 -11.18 26.89 -20.97
N GLN A 6 -12.01 25.85 -20.98
CA GLN A 6 -12.35 25.12 -19.78
C GLN A 6 -11.05 24.47 -19.24
N PRO A 7 -10.68 24.67 -17.96
CA PRO A 7 -9.59 23.91 -17.39
C PRO A 7 -9.98 22.43 -17.46
N ALA A 8 -9.14 21.63 -18.11
CA ALA A 8 -9.28 20.19 -18.13
C ALA A 8 -9.35 19.70 -16.68
N THR A 9 -10.55 19.33 -16.24
CA THR A 9 -10.76 18.70 -14.95
C THR A 9 -10.00 17.38 -14.99
N ALA A 10 -8.80 17.37 -14.41
CA ALA A 10 -8.02 16.15 -14.25
C ALA A 10 -8.91 15.11 -13.55
N PRO A 11 -8.95 13.86 -14.03
CA PRO A 11 -9.75 12.83 -13.38
C PRO A 11 -9.32 12.75 -11.91
N LEU A 12 -10.31 12.79 -11.00
CA LEU A 12 -10.13 12.58 -9.56
C LEU A 12 -9.30 11.30 -9.37
N ARG A 13 -7.98 11.46 -9.20
CA ARG A 13 -7.09 10.33 -8.91
C ARG A 13 -7.57 9.74 -7.60
N ALA A 14 -7.63 8.41 -7.53
CA ALA A 14 -7.58 7.70 -6.26
C ALA A 14 -6.55 8.43 -5.36
N GLY A 15 -6.97 8.86 -4.16
CA GLY A 15 -6.24 9.85 -3.37
C GLY A 15 -4.76 9.54 -3.24
N SER A 16 -3.89 10.55 -3.16
CA SER A 16 -2.44 10.32 -3.09
C SER A 16 -2.04 9.64 -1.77
N LEU A 17 -0.92 8.90 -1.77
CA LEU A 17 -0.35 8.33 -0.54
C LEU A 17 -0.16 9.39 0.56
N ALA A 18 0.30 10.58 0.19
CA ALA A 18 0.46 11.69 1.14
C ALA A 18 -0.87 12.09 1.81
N ALA A 19 -1.96 12.17 1.04
CA ALA A 19 -3.29 12.45 1.59
C ALA A 19 -3.80 11.30 2.47
N ALA A 20 -3.59 10.05 2.05
CA ALA A 20 -3.96 8.88 2.84
C ALA A 20 -3.25 8.83 4.20
N LEU A 21 -1.93 9.07 4.20
CA LEU A 21 -1.13 9.14 5.42
C LEU A 21 -1.58 10.28 6.35
N HIS A 22 -1.96 11.42 5.78
CA HIS A 22 -2.48 12.55 6.56
C HIS A 22 -3.81 12.21 7.25
N LEU A 23 -4.71 11.52 6.56
CA LEU A 23 -6.03 11.14 7.08
C LEU A 23 -5.97 9.97 8.08
N ALA A 24 -5.13 8.97 7.84
CA ALA A 24 -5.03 7.78 8.71
C ALA A 24 -4.41 8.09 10.08
N GLY A 25 -3.68 9.20 10.20
CA GLY A 25 -3.17 9.69 11.49
C GLY A 25 -1.93 8.93 11.98
N PRO A 26 -1.48 9.22 13.22
CA PRO A 26 -0.16 8.84 13.72
C PRO A 26 0.01 7.34 14.04
N LEU A 27 -1.08 6.57 14.07
CA LEU A 27 -1.06 5.13 14.35
C LEU A 27 -1.14 4.29 13.07
N ALA A 28 -1.16 4.94 11.90
CA ALA A 28 -1.21 4.24 10.64
C ALA A 28 0.07 3.44 10.38
N SER A 29 -0.04 2.43 9.53
CA SER A 29 1.10 1.69 9.00
C SER A 29 1.02 1.63 7.48
N LEU A 30 2.17 1.67 6.82
CA LEU A 30 2.27 1.51 5.37
C LEU A 30 2.76 0.10 5.05
N LEU A 31 1.94 -0.64 4.33
CA LEU A 31 2.24 -1.94 3.76
C LEU A 31 2.48 -1.78 2.26
N VAL A 32 3.57 -2.36 1.77
CA VAL A 32 3.94 -2.41 0.35
C VAL A 32 4.00 -3.86 -0.05
N ILE A 33 3.21 -4.25 -1.06
CA ILE A 33 3.13 -5.61 -1.56
C ILE A 33 3.62 -5.61 -3.00
N ALA A 34 4.66 -6.40 -3.28
CA ALA A 34 5.14 -6.62 -4.63
C ALA A 34 4.43 -7.83 -5.25
N VAL A 35 3.90 -7.62 -6.46
CA VAL A 35 3.28 -8.66 -7.29
C VAL A 35 3.81 -8.54 -8.72
N ASP A 36 3.42 -9.45 -9.62
CA ASP A 36 3.71 -9.26 -11.06
C ASP A 36 2.98 -8.01 -11.57
N GLU A 37 3.64 -7.24 -12.44
CA GLU A 37 3.07 -6.07 -13.13
C GLU A 37 1.68 -6.36 -13.72
N ASP A 38 1.53 -7.50 -14.40
CA ASP A 38 0.26 -7.94 -15.00
C ASP A 38 -0.87 -8.23 -13.99
N ARG A 39 -0.54 -8.32 -12.69
CA ARG A 39 -1.48 -8.65 -11.60
C ARG A 39 -1.76 -7.49 -10.67
N THR A 40 -1.00 -6.40 -10.72
CA THR A 40 -1.10 -5.24 -9.83
C THR A 40 -2.53 -4.68 -9.77
N THR A 41 -3.20 -4.52 -10.90
CA THR A 41 -4.58 -4.00 -10.94
C THR A 41 -5.59 -4.93 -10.26
N ALA A 42 -5.48 -6.24 -10.49
CA ALA A 42 -6.37 -7.24 -9.91
C ALA A 42 -6.15 -7.38 -8.40
N VAL A 43 -4.90 -7.42 -7.97
CA VAL A 43 -4.50 -7.48 -6.56
C VAL A 43 -4.98 -6.22 -5.83
N ARG A 44 -4.74 -5.03 -6.37
CA ARG A 44 -5.24 -3.76 -5.82
C ARG A 44 -6.76 -3.79 -5.60
N ALA A 45 -7.51 -4.27 -6.59
CA ALA A 45 -8.96 -4.36 -6.50
C ALA A 45 -9.42 -5.36 -5.41
N ALA A 46 -8.73 -6.49 -5.27
CA ALA A 46 -9.03 -7.47 -4.23
C ALA A 46 -8.69 -6.95 -2.84
N LEU A 47 -7.51 -6.37 -2.66
CA LEU A 47 -7.12 -5.76 -1.39
C LEU A 47 -8.09 -4.66 -0.98
N ARG A 48 -8.56 -3.84 -1.92
CA ARG A 48 -9.56 -2.82 -1.60
C ARG A 48 -10.87 -3.39 -1.03
N ARG A 49 -11.27 -4.61 -1.42
CA ARG A 49 -12.47 -5.29 -0.88
C ARG A 49 -12.24 -5.89 0.51
N GLU A 50 -10.98 -6.19 0.84
CA GLU A 50 -10.56 -6.83 2.09
C GLU A 50 -10.09 -5.81 3.16
N THR A 51 -9.95 -4.55 2.76
CA THR A 51 -9.62 -3.42 3.64
C THR A 51 -10.87 -2.69 4.10
N ARG A 52 -10.79 -2.02 5.24
CA ARG A 52 -11.89 -1.20 5.77
C ARG A 52 -12.00 0.14 5.03
N THR A 53 -13.04 0.89 5.34
CA THR A 53 -13.27 2.22 4.75
C THR A 53 -12.16 3.20 5.11
N GLU A 54 -11.63 3.09 6.33
CA GLU A 54 -10.58 3.97 6.88
C GLU A 54 -9.20 3.66 6.32
N ASP A 55 -9.00 2.44 5.84
CA ASP A 55 -7.78 2.05 5.14
C ASP A 55 -7.77 2.66 3.74
N TRP A 56 -6.58 2.85 3.18
CA TRP A 56 -6.40 3.30 1.81
C TRP A 56 -5.60 2.28 1.01
N VAL A 57 -5.98 2.07 -0.25
CA VAL A 57 -5.29 1.16 -1.18
C VAL A 57 -4.96 1.91 -2.47
N GLY A 58 -3.70 1.87 -2.89
CA GLY A 58 -3.22 2.49 -4.12
C GLY A 58 -2.03 1.74 -4.72
N THR A 59 -1.29 2.38 -5.60
CA THR A 59 -0.15 1.78 -6.31
C THR A 59 0.99 2.79 -6.44
N ASP A 60 2.22 2.30 -6.47
CA ASP A 60 3.42 3.04 -6.87
C ASP A 60 4.28 2.17 -7.79
N GLY A 61 4.25 2.46 -9.09
CA GLY A 61 4.70 1.50 -10.11
C GLY A 61 3.91 0.20 -10.02
N ASP A 62 4.63 -0.91 -9.92
CA ASP A 62 4.05 -2.27 -9.82
C ASP A 62 3.72 -2.69 -8.38
N ASP A 63 4.13 -1.89 -7.40
CA ASP A 63 3.83 -2.16 -6.00
C ASP A 63 2.40 -1.75 -5.67
N VAL A 64 1.69 -2.60 -4.91
CA VAL A 64 0.42 -2.24 -4.30
C VAL A 64 0.68 -1.71 -2.89
N LEU A 65 0.13 -0.53 -2.61
CA LEU A 65 0.30 0.18 -1.36
C LEU A 65 -0.97 0.10 -0.54
N VAL A 66 -0.85 -0.19 0.76
CA VAL A 66 -1.96 -0.13 1.72
C VAL A 66 -1.57 0.71 2.92
N VAL A 67 -2.34 1.75 3.21
CA VAL A 67 -2.26 2.49 4.48
C VAL A 67 -3.30 1.90 5.41
N LEU A 68 -2.84 1.28 6.49
CA LEU A 68 -3.66 0.56 7.46
C LEU A 68 -3.92 1.43 8.69
N ALA A 69 -5.20 1.67 9.00
CA ALA A 69 -5.66 2.35 10.21
C ALA A 69 -6.09 1.32 11.27
N VAL A 70 -5.17 0.41 11.62
CA VAL A 70 -5.41 -0.71 12.53
C VAL A 70 -4.65 -0.55 13.84
N LEU A 71 -5.14 -1.17 14.90
CA LEU A 71 -4.44 -1.19 16.18
C LEU A 71 -3.12 -1.95 16.04
N PRO A 72 -2.04 -1.53 16.74
CA PRO A 72 -0.76 -2.23 16.68
C PRO A 72 -0.82 -3.72 17.02
N ALA A 73 -1.77 -4.14 17.86
CA ALA A 73 -1.96 -5.54 18.24
C ALA A 73 -2.52 -6.42 17.10
N ASP A 74 -3.26 -5.83 16.18
CA ASP A 74 -3.90 -6.55 15.05
C ASP A 74 -3.09 -6.42 13.75
N LEU A 75 -2.07 -5.57 13.74
CA LEU A 75 -1.38 -5.14 12.53
C LEU A 75 -0.76 -6.30 11.75
N ASP A 76 -0.01 -7.17 12.43
CA ASP A 76 0.68 -8.29 11.78
C ASP A 76 -0.33 -9.28 11.19
N ALA A 77 -1.40 -9.61 11.94
CA ALA A 77 -2.46 -10.49 11.46
C ALA A 77 -3.21 -9.93 10.24
N VAL A 78 -3.46 -8.61 10.22
CA VAL A 78 -4.08 -7.95 9.06
C VAL A 78 -3.13 -7.93 7.88
N ALA A 79 -1.85 -7.63 8.09
CA ALA A 79 -0.86 -7.61 7.02
C ALA A 79 -0.67 -8.99 6.37
N ASP A 80 -0.58 -10.05 7.18
CA ASP A 80 -0.48 -11.44 6.70
C ASP A 80 -1.73 -11.84 5.90
N ARG A 81 -2.93 -11.52 6.41
CA ARG A 81 -4.19 -11.78 5.68
C ARG A 81 -4.22 -11.08 4.33
N LEU A 82 -3.77 -9.82 4.25
CA LEU A 82 -3.72 -9.08 2.99
C LEU A 82 -2.68 -9.66 2.03
N LEU A 83 -1.56 -10.15 2.54
CA LEU A 83 -0.59 -10.87 1.72
C LEU A 83 -1.21 -12.15 1.13
N GLU A 84 -1.89 -12.97 1.94
CA GLU A 84 -2.58 -14.17 1.46
C GLU A 84 -3.62 -13.86 0.37
N VAL A 85 -4.33 -12.73 0.48
CA VAL A 85 -5.25 -12.25 -0.57
C VAL A 85 -4.50 -11.93 -1.84
N ALA A 86 -3.38 -11.21 -1.74
CA ALA A 86 -2.55 -10.88 -2.89
C ALA A 86 -2.01 -12.13 -3.59
N GLU A 87 -1.53 -13.11 -2.83
CA GLU A 87 -1.02 -14.39 -3.35
C GLU A 87 -2.10 -15.19 -4.07
N ARG A 88 -3.30 -15.27 -3.47
CA ARG A 88 -4.44 -15.97 -4.07
C ARG A 88 -4.85 -15.36 -5.41
N VAL A 89 -4.81 -14.03 -5.52
CA VAL A 89 -5.18 -13.31 -6.74
C VAL A 89 -4.06 -13.35 -7.78
N ALA A 90 -2.81 -13.28 -7.35
CA ALA A 90 -1.65 -13.37 -8.23
C ALA A 90 -1.40 -14.80 -8.72
N GLY A 91 -1.85 -15.82 -7.98
CA GLY A 91 -1.64 -17.24 -8.28
C GLY A 91 -0.21 -17.72 -7.96
N ARG A 92 0.53 -16.98 -7.15
CA ARG A 92 1.94 -17.23 -6.82
C ARG A 92 2.34 -16.52 -5.52
N PRO A 93 3.46 -16.91 -4.89
CA PRO A 93 3.97 -16.21 -3.71
C PRO A 93 4.23 -14.73 -3.98
N ALA A 94 3.89 -13.90 -3.01
CA ALA A 94 4.15 -12.47 -2.98
C ALA A 94 5.06 -12.16 -1.80
N ALA A 95 5.51 -10.92 -1.69
CA ALA A 95 6.24 -10.46 -0.52
C ALA A 95 5.74 -9.09 -0.14
N ALA A 96 5.83 -8.77 1.15
CA ALA A 96 5.45 -7.47 1.63
C ALA A 96 6.44 -6.89 2.62
N GLY A 97 6.52 -5.57 2.61
CA GLY A 97 7.24 -4.78 3.57
C GLY A 97 6.31 -3.85 4.32
N LEU A 98 6.51 -3.74 5.63
CA LEU A 98 5.65 -2.97 6.52
C LEU A 98 6.49 -1.93 7.28
N THR A 99 6.00 -0.70 7.41
CA THR A 99 6.57 0.29 8.33
C THR A 99 5.46 1.00 9.09
N ALA A 100 5.74 1.36 10.34
CA ALA A 100 4.89 2.29 11.07
C ALA A 100 5.04 3.69 10.44
N VAL A 101 3.93 4.44 10.38
CA VAL A 101 3.93 5.84 9.98
C VAL A 101 4.49 6.69 11.12
N SER A 102 5.33 7.65 10.80
CA SER A 102 5.81 8.67 11.73
C SER A 102 5.58 10.04 11.13
N ARG A 103 5.15 11.00 11.96
CA ARG A 103 4.90 12.39 11.54
C ARG A 103 6.17 13.13 11.14
N ASP A 104 7.32 12.68 11.63
CA ASP A 104 8.62 13.29 11.35
C ASP A 104 9.23 12.80 10.03
N ARG A 105 8.54 11.86 9.34
CA ARG A 105 9.02 11.25 8.10
C ARG A 105 8.15 11.65 6.92
N SER A 106 8.80 11.88 5.78
CA SER A 106 8.08 12.14 4.53
C SER A 106 7.41 10.87 3.98
N PRO A 107 6.36 10.99 3.14
CA PRO A 107 5.78 9.84 2.45
C PRO A 107 6.80 9.00 1.66
N GLY A 108 7.79 9.65 1.05
CA GLY A 108 8.86 8.96 0.31
C GLY A 108 9.76 8.14 1.22
N GLU A 109 10.16 8.70 2.37
CA GLU A 109 10.96 7.96 3.35
C GLU A 109 10.21 6.76 3.93
N LEU A 110 8.91 6.89 4.18
CA LEU A 110 8.09 5.77 4.64
C LEU A 110 8.00 4.68 3.58
N LEU A 111 7.83 5.05 2.32
CA LEU A 111 7.81 4.11 1.21
C LEU A 111 9.15 3.37 1.07
N ASP A 112 10.28 4.07 1.16
CA ASP A 112 11.62 3.46 1.09
C ASP A 112 11.90 2.49 2.24
N ARG A 113 11.40 2.78 3.45
CA ARG A 113 11.51 1.88 4.60
C ARG A 113 10.67 0.63 4.42
N ALA A 114 9.41 0.78 4.01
CA ALA A 114 8.57 -0.37 3.70
C ALA A 114 9.21 -1.22 2.58
N ARG A 115 9.73 -0.60 1.52
CA ARG A 115 10.48 -1.29 0.47
C ARG A 115 11.74 -2.00 0.97
N THR A 116 12.38 -1.48 2.01
CA THR A 116 13.51 -2.17 2.64
C THR A 116 13.06 -3.46 3.32
N GLY A 117 11.93 -3.44 4.03
CA GLY A 117 11.30 -4.67 4.54
C GLY A 117 10.94 -5.64 3.41
N LEU A 118 10.32 -5.14 2.34
CA LEU A 118 9.96 -5.93 1.16
C LEU A 118 11.16 -6.64 0.52
N ARG A 119 12.31 -5.95 0.36
CA ARG A 119 13.55 -6.56 -0.16
C ARG A 119 14.03 -7.70 0.73
N VAL A 120 13.95 -7.55 2.05
CA VAL A 120 14.29 -8.61 3.00
C VAL A 120 13.31 -9.78 2.87
N ALA A 121 12.00 -9.52 2.76
CA ALA A 121 10.99 -10.55 2.55
C ALA A 121 11.30 -11.39 1.30
N TRP A 122 11.66 -10.74 0.18
CA TRP A 122 12.09 -11.42 -1.04
C TRP A 122 13.40 -12.19 -0.88
N ALA A 123 14.41 -11.62 -0.22
CA ALA A 123 15.67 -12.29 0.05
C ALA A 123 15.49 -13.57 0.88
N CYS A 124 14.42 -13.64 1.68
CA CYS A 124 14.05 -14.82 2.45
C CYS A 124 13.10 -15.80 1.72
N GLY A 125 12.83 -15.60 0.42
CA GLY A 125 12.02 -16.49 -0.40
C GLY A 125 10.55 -16.08 -0.57
N GLY A 126 10.15 -14.89 -0.14
CA GLY A 126 8.77 -14.41 -0.20
C GLY A 126 7.85 -15.07 0.83
N GLY A 127 6.54 -15.01 0.57
CA GLY A 127 5.48 -15.60 1.40
C GLY A 127 5.38 -15.01 2.80
N ARG A 128 5.86 -13.78 3.00
CA ARG A 128 5.90 -13.12 4.31
C ARG A 128 5.84 -11.61 4.24
N VAL A 129 5.40 -11.02 5.34
CA VAL A 129 5.54 -9.60 5.63
C VAL A 129 6.79 -9.39 6.50
N VAL A 130 7.65 -8.45 6.12
CA VAL A 130 8.79 -8.03 6.97
C VAL A 130 8.61 -6.59 7.40
N ARG A 131 8.64 -6.37 8.71
CA ARG A 131 8.58 -5.04 9.30
C ARG A 131 9.95 -4.39 9.30
N HIS A 132 10.01 -3.19 8.75
CA HIS A 132 11.11 -2.27 8.97
C HIS A 132 10.76 -1.33 10.14
N PRO A 133 11.69 -1.06 11.08
CA PRO A 133 11.48 -0.04 12.12
C PRO A 133 11.28 1.35 11.51
#